data_AF-A0A9D6R2V3-F1
#
_entry.id   AF-A0A9D6R2V3-F1
#
_cell.length_a   1.000
_cell.length_b   1.000
_cell.length_c   1.000
_cell.angle_alpha   90.00
_cell.angle_beta   90.00
_cell.angle_gamma   90.00
#
_symmetry.space_group_name_H-M   'P 1'
#
loop_
_entity.id
_entity.type
_entity.pdbx_description
1 polymer ?
#
loop_
_entity_poly.entity_id
_entity_poly.type
_entity_poly.pdbx_seq_one_letter_code
_entity_poly.pdbx_strand_id
1 'polypeptide(L)'
;MPLRNRSRFTPARCVRLGALALIAACGPRDPMTAPYDLVITNARIVDGTGNPYYYGDLGIRGTRIGTIAPLGALAEATTKVKVDARGLVVAPGFIDIQAHSWNALLFADGRVIGKVSQGVTTEILGESTTPGPSNERIDSLYNGGDPDDALMRAQVKTFRGDHGFGTWLAAMEQHGNSVNVGSYLGASTVRAYAMGQAQGDAPAAALDTMRGVVRRAMTDGAFGISTALIYPPGSYALTRELTELAKAMAPFHGTYISHIRGEE
;
A
#
# COMPACT_ATOMS: atom_id res chain seq x y z
N MET A 1 -59.87 61.48 -66.62
CA MET A 1 -59.25 62.79 -66.34
C MET A 1 -59.94 63.35 -65.09
N PRO A 2 -59.27 63.78 -63.99
CA PRO A 2 -57.85 63.72 -63.61
C PRO A 2 -57.53 63.12 -62.19
N LEU A 3 -56.24 62.75 -61.98
CA LEU A 3 -55.31 62.92 -60.80
C LEU A 3 -55.75 62.40 -59.40
N ARG A 4 -54.94 61.87 -58.45
CA ARG A 4 -53.48 61.78 -58.14
C ARG A 4 -53.35 60.76 -56.96
N ASN A 5 -52.50 59.72 -57.04
CA ASN A 5 -51.18 59.53 -56.38
C ASN A 5 -51.08 59.54 -54.82
N ARG A 6 -50.60 58.42 -54.22
CA ARG A 6 -49.62 58.25 -53.09
C ARG A 6 -49.63 56.76 -52.63
N SER A 7 -48.56 55.97 -52.89
CA SER A 7 -47.46 55.56 -51.96
C SER A 7 -47.95 54.89 -50.65
N ARG A 8 -47.42 53.78 -50.09
CA ARG A 8 -46.09 53.15 -50.12
C ARG A 8 -46.12 51.87 -49.20
N PHE A 9 -45.09 51.03 -49.32
CA PHE A 9 -44.52 50.07 -48.33
C PHE A 9 -45.14 48.67 -48.11
N THR A 10 -44.35 47.65 -48.50
CA THR A 10 -44.40 46.25 -48.06
C THR A 10 -43.30 45.97 -47.02
N PRO A 11 -43.50 45.07 -46.05
CA PRO A 11 -42.41 44.48 -45.27
C PRO A 11 -42.15 43.01 -45.67
N ALA A 12 -40.86 42.66 -45.69
CA ALA A 12 -40.33 41.34 -46.00
C ALA A 12 -40.54 40.33 -44.85
N ARG A 13 -40.86 39.08 -45.19
CA ARG A 13 -40.96 37.94 -44.26
C ARG A 13 -39.58 37.31 -44.04
N CYS A 14 -39.12 37.26 -42.78
CA CYS A 14 -37.98 36.44 -42.36
C CYS A 14 -38.41 34.98 -42.21
N VAL A 15 -37.72 34.07 -42.90
CA VAL A 15 -37.81 32.61 -42.70
C VAL A 15 -36.69 32.21 -41.75
N ARG A 16 -37.01 31.56 -40.62
CA ARG A 16 -36.03 30.94 -39.71
C ARG A 16 -35.94 29.44 -40.03
N LEU A 17 -34.78 28.96 -40.46
CA LEU A 17 -34.42 27.53 -40.47
C LEU A 17 -34.05 27.11 -39.05
N GLY A 18 -34.66 26.05 -38.53
CA GLY A 18 -34.26 25.40 -37.29
C GLY A 18 -33.15 24.37 -37.54
N ALA A 19 -32.04 24.49 -36.81
CA ALA A 19 -30.98 23.48 -36.77
C ALA A 19 -31.29 22.45 -35.67
N LEU A 20 -31.36 21.16 -36.02
CA LEU A 20 -31.42 20.05 -35.08
C LEU A 20 -30.01 19.76 -34.57
N ALA A 21 -29.76 19.97 -33.28
CA ALA A 21 -28.52 19.58 -32.62
C ALA A 21 -28.63 18.11 -32.13
N LEU A 22 -27.79 17.23 -32.68
CA LEU A 22 -27.53 15.89 -32.14
C LEU A 22 -26.72 16.03 -30.85
N ILE A 23 -27.39 15.88 -29.70
CA ILE A 23 -26.74 15.80 -28.40
C ILE A 23 -26.23 14.35 -28.26
N ALA A 24 -24.94 14.14 -28.48
CA ALA A 24 -24.27 12.91 -28.06
C ALA A 24 -24.22 12.90 -26.53
N ALA A 25 -25.06 12.05 -25.91
CA ALA A 25 -25.09 11.87 -24.47
C ALA A 25 -23.84 11.09 -24.01
N CYS A 26 -22.80 11.81 -23.58
CA CYS A 26 -21.75 11.24 -22.73
C CYS A 26 -22.31 11.06 -21.31
N GLY A 27 -23.10 10.02 -21.09
CA GLY A 27 -23.40 9.53 -19.75
C GLY A 27 -22.20 8.76 -19.18
N PRO A 28 -21.99 8.75 -17.85
CA PRO A 28 -21.00 7.88 -17.23
C PRO A 28 -21.32 6.43 -17.60
N ARG A 29 -20.37 5.72 -18.22
CA ARG A 29 -20.52 4.28 -18.47
C ARG A 29 -20.62 3.58 -17.14
N ASP A 30 -21.70 2.84 -16.94
CA ASP A 30 -21.87 1.99 -15.78
C ASP A 30 -20.72 0.97 -15.74
N PRO A 31 -19.85 0.98 -14.71
CA PRO A 31 -18.70 0.08 -14.61
C PRO A 31 -19.12 -1.41 -14.65
N MET A 32 -20.40 -1.72 -14.42
CA MET A 32 -20.93 -3.08 -14.54
C MET A 32 -21.09 -3.56 -15.99
N THR A 33 -21.14 -2.66 -16.98
CA THR A 33 -21.25 -3.00 -18.41
C THR A 33 -19.92 -3.02 -19.15
N ALA A 34 -18.84 -2.57 -18.51
CA ALA A 34 -17.50 -2.60 -19.10
C ALA A 34 -16.99 -4.05 -19.23
N PRO A 35 -16.31 -4.39 -20.35
CA PRO A 35 -15.68 -5.70 -20.53
C PRO A 35 -14.65 -5.96 -19.43
N TYR A 36 -14.46 -7.24 -19.08
CA TYR A 36 -13.50 -7.63 -18.05
C TYR A 36 -12.06 -7.38 -18.49
N ASP A 37 -11.19 -6.98 -17.57
CA ASP A 37 -9.76 -6.89 -17.86
C ASP A 37 -9.11 -8.28 -17.91
N LEU A 38 -9.52 -9.18 -17.01
CA LEU A 38 -9.08 -10.56 -16.95
C LEU A 38 -10.26 -11.46 -16.60
N VAL A 39 -10.40 -12.58 -17.29
CA VAL A 39 -11.29 -13.68 -16.91
C VAL A 39 -10.47 -14.95 -16.69
N ILE A 40 -10.66 -15.60 -15.55
CA ILE A 40 -10.07 -16.89 -15.21
C ILE A 40 -11.20 -17.92 -15.22
N THR A 41 -11.14 -18.93 -16.09
CA THR A 41 -12.20 -19.94 -16.22
C THR A 41 -11.75 -21.30 -15.70
N ASN A 42 -12.72 -22.18 -15.39
CA ASN A 42 -12.47 -23.58 -14.98
C ASN A 42 -11.62 -23.73 -13.72
N ALA A 43 -11.62 -22.72 -12.84
CA ALA A 43 -10.80 -22.70 -11.65
C ALA A 43 -11.37 -23.61 -10.57
N ARG A 44 -10.50 -24.28 -9.83
CA ARG A 44 -10.78 -24.71 -8.46
C ARG A 44 -10.51 -23.53 -7.53
N ILE A 45 -11.54 -22.92 -6.99
CA ILE A 45 -11.45 -21.71 -6.17
C ILE A 45 -11.32 -22.09 -4.69
N VAL A 46 -10.29 -21.54 -4.05
CA VAL A 46 -10.10 -21.55 -2.59
C VAL A 46 -10.10 -20.10 -2.14
N ASP A 47 -11.20 -19.62 -1.59
CA ASP A 47 -11.43 -18.18 -1.35
C ASP A 47 -10.77 -17.62 -0.08
N GLY A 48 -10.10 -18.47 0.71
CA GLY A 48 -9.42 -18.09 1.95
C GLY A 48 -10.34 -18.00 3.18
N THR A 49 -11.63 -18.30 3.06
CA THR A 49 -12.58 -18.27 4.19
C THR A 49 -12.54 -19.52 5.08
N GLY A 50 -11.75 -20.52 4.70
CA GLY A 50 -11.64 -21.81 5.39
C GLY A 50 -12.65 -22.89 4.92
N ASN A 51 -13.55 -22.56 3.99
CA ASN A 51 -14.46 -23.52 3.38
C ASN A 51 -13.75 -24.46 2.40
N PRO A 52 -14.31 -25.65 2.08
CA PRO A 52 -13.84 -26.48 0.98
C PRO A 52 -13.84 -25.72 -0.34
N TYR A 53 -12.95 -26.14 -1.26
CA TYR A 53 -12.90 -25.55 -2.59
C TYR A 53 -14.18 -25.82 -3.39
N TYR A 54 -14.44 -24.98 -4.39
CA TYR A 54 -15.52 -25.17 -5.37
C TYR A 54 -15.05 -24.80 -6.78
N TYR A 55 -15.77 -25.24 -7.81
CA TYR A 55 -15.46 -24.87 -9.19
C TYR A 55 -16.17 -23.57 -9.59
N GLY A 56 -15.45 -22.69 -10.28
CA GLY A 56 -16.02 -21.44 -10.76
C GLY A 56 -15.13 -20.68 -11.72
N ASP A 57 -15.63 -19.54 -12.16
CA ASP A 57 -14.92 -18.58 -12.99
C ASP A 57 -14.78 -17.24 -12.24
N LEU A 58 -13.69 -16.51 -12.46
CA LEU A 58 -13.45 -15.18 -11.91
C LEU A 58 -13.39 -14.14 -13.02
N GLY A 59 -14.09 -13.02 -12.84
CA GLY A 59 -13.96 -11.85 -13.69
C GLY A 59 -13.37 -10.67 -12.92
N ILE A 60 -12.30 -10.08 -13.43
CA ILE A 60 -11.56 -8.96 -12.81
C ILE A 60 -11.79 -7.69 -13.63
N ARG A 61 -12.02 -6.56 -12.93
CA ARG A 61 -12.13 -5.22 -13.50
C ARG A 61 -11.26 -4.26 -12.71
N GLY A 62 -10.31 -3.60 -13.36
CA GLY A 62 -9.30 -2.78 -12.72
C GLY A 62 -8.57 -3.55 -11.62
N THR A 63 -8.63 -3.02 -10.40
CA THR A 63 -7.97 -3.58 -9.21
C THR A 63 -8.88 -4.46 -8.34
N ARG A 64 -10.07 -4.83 -8.85
CA ARG A 64 -11.08 -5.56 -8.06
C ARG A 64 -11.53 -6.84 -8.77
N ILE A 65 -11.85 -7.84 -7.96
CA ILE A 65 -12.67 -8.96 -8.40
C ILE A 65 -14.06 -8.41 -8.70
N GLY A 66 -14.44 -8.39 -9.98
CA GLY A 66 -15.73 -7.87 -10.44
C GLY A 66 -16.84 -8.89 -10.30
N THR A 67 -16.53 -10.19 -10.39
CA THR A 67 -17.47 -11.28 -10.09
C THR A 67 -16.73 -12.59 -9.80
N ILE A 68 -17.37 -13.44 -8.98
CA ILE A 68 -17.07 -14.86 -8.86
C ILE A 68 -18.34 -15.57 -9.32
N ALA A 69 -18.25 -16.37 -10.37
CA ALA A 69 -19.40 -16.97 -11.03
C ALA A 69 -19.32 -18.50 -11.02
N PRO A 70 -20.47 -19.20 -11.16
CA PRO A 70 -20.48 -20.64 -11.37
C PRO A 70 -19.63 -21.07 -12.58
N LEU A 71 -19.13 -22.30 -12.55
CA LEU A 71 -18.30 -22.87 -13.63
C LEU A 71 -18.97 -22.70 -15.01
N GLY A 72 -18.23 -22.12 -15.96
CA GLY A 72 -18.67 -21.92 -17.34
C GLY A 72 -19.53 -20.68 -17.57
N ALA A 73 -19.93 -19.96 -16.51
CA ALA A 73 -20.74 -18.76 -16.63
C ALA A 73 -20.01 -17.61 -17.35
N LEU A 74 -18.67 -17.61 -17.37
CA LEU A 74 -17.87 -16.61 -18.08
C LEU A 74 -17.19 -17.15 -19.34
N ALA A 75 -17.62 -18.32 -19.84
CA ALA A 75 -17.04 -18.96 -21.03
C ALA A 75 -17.05 -18.04 -22.26
N GLU A 76 -18.11 -17.25 -22.46
CA GLU A 76 -18.27 -16.31 -23.58
C GLU A 76 -18.10 -14.83 -23.16
N ALA A 77 -17.58 -14.58 -21.96
CA ALA A 77 -17.42 -13.21 -21.47
C ALA A 77 -16.35 -12.44 -22.29
N THR A 78 -16.71 -11.23 -22.73
CA THR A 78 -15.76 -10.30 -23.36
C THR A 78 -14.69 -9.89 -22.36
N THR A 79 -13.43 -10.14 -22.68
CA THR A 79 -12.29 -9.78 -21.84
C THR A 79 -11.05 -9.44 -22.65
N LYS A 80 -10.13 -8.67 -22.07
CA LYS A 80 -8.82 -8.40 -22.66
C LYS A 80 -7.89 -9.62 -22.55
N VAL A 81 -7.97 -10.37 -21.45
CA VAL A 81 -7.14 -11.55 -21.19
C VAL A 81 -8.02 -12.67 -20.64
N LYS A 82 -7.91 -13.86 -21.22
CA LYS A 82 -8.58 -15.07 -20.72
C LYS A 82 -7.53 -16.11 -20.31
N VAL A 83 -7.70 -16.69 -19.12
CA VAL A 83 -6.84 -17.74 -18.57
C VAL A 83 -7.68 -18.98 -18.27
N ASP A 84 -7.28 -20.13 -18.81
CA ASP A 84 -7.89 -21.42 -18.45
C ASP A 84 -7.14 -22.02 -17.25
N ALA A 85 -7.81 -22.09 -16.10
CA ALA A 85 -7.27 -22.61 -14.85
C ALA A 85 -7.67 -24.07 -14.58
N ARG A 86 -8.00 -24.84 -15.63
CA ARG A 86 -8.31 -26.26 -15.50
C ARG A 86 -7.16 -27.02 -14.85
N GLY A 87 -7.48 -27.75 -13.78
CA GLY A 87 -6.48 -28.50 -13.00
C GLY A 87 -5.63 -27.62 -12.07
N LEU A 88 -5.83 -26.31 -12.08
CA LEU A 88 -5.14 -25.34 -11.23
C LEU A 88 -6.06 -24.82 -10.12
N VAL A 89 -5.47 -24.12 -9.17
CA VAL A 89 -6.16 -23.45 -8.07
C VAL A 89 -6.10 -21.95 -8.29
N VAL A 90 -7.22 -21.28 -8.02
CA VAL A 90 -7.26 -19.83 -7.83
C VAL A 90 -7.51 -19.57 -6.35
N ALA A 91 -6.60 -18.81 -5.74
CA ALA A 91 -6.67 -18.40 -4.34
C ALA A 91 -6.35 -16.90 -4.21
N PRO A 92 -6.70 -16.25 -3.09
CA PRO A 92 -6.12 -14.97 -2.74
C PRO A 92 -4.59 -15.04 -2.80
N GLY A 93 -3.97 -13.95 -3.24
CA GLY A 93 -2.52 -13.84 -3.18
C GLY A 93 -2.01 -13.95 -1.74
N PHE A 94 -0.86 -14.58 -1.56
CA PHE A 94 -0.34 -14.84 -0.22
C PHE A 94 0.15 -13.55 0.43
N ILE A 95 -0.11 -13.46 1.74
CA ILE A 95 0.36 -12.36 2.59
C ILE A 95 1.54 -12.90 3.39
N ASP A 96 2.74 -12.42 3.08
CA ASP A 96 3.93 -12.71 3.87
C ASP A 96 3.98 -11.78 5.08
N ILE A 97 3.75 -12.34 6.26
CA ILE A 97 3.62 -11.57 7.51
C ILE A 97 4.97 -11.20 8.15
N GLN A 98 6.10 -11.70 7.62
CA GLN A 98 7.43 -11.46 8.16
C GLN A 98 8.44 -11.32 7.03
N ALA A 99 8.39 -10.18 6.35
CA ALA A 99 9.22 -9.87 5.20
C ALA A 99 10.33 -8.85 5.52
N HIS A 100 11.42 -8.94 4.76
CA HIS A 100 12.64 -8.14 4.94
C HIS A 100 13.13 -7.48 3.64
N SER A 101 12.28 -7.38 2.62
CA SER A 101 12.67 -6.90 1.28
C SER A 101 12.62 -5.37 1.14
N TRP A 102 12.57 -4.62 2.25
CA TRP A 102 12.43 -3.15 2.23
C TRP A 102 13.51 -2.44 1.41
N ASN A 103 14.72 -2.98 1.34
CA ASN A 103 15.81 -2.44 0.53
C ASN A 103 15.50 -2.51 -0.97
N ALA A 104 15.04 -3.68 -1.43
CA ALA A 104 14.62 -3.90 -2.81
C ALA A 104 13.40 -3.06 -3.18
N LEU A 105 12.46 -2.94 -2.23
CA LEU A 105 11.23 -2.16 -2.37
C LEU A 105 11.47 -0.64 -2.35
N LEU A 106 12.67 -0.18 -1.98
CA LEU A 106 12.99 1.23 -1.85
C LEU A 106 13.96 1.74 -2.93
N PHE A 107 14.96 0.95 -3.33
CA PHE A 107 16.00 1.44 -4.25
C PHE A 107 16.71 0.35 -5.08
N ALA A 108 16.26 -0.90 -5.06
CA ALA A 108 16.83 -1.96 -5.92
C ALA A 108 15.76 -2.59 -6.82
N ASP A 109 15.72 -3.93 -6.95
CA ASP A 109 14.73 -4.59 -7.81
C ASP A 109 13.38 -4.76 -7.09
N GLY A 110 12.49 -3.79 -7.27
CA GLY A 110 11.14 -3.77 -6.71
C GLY A 110 10.20 -4.88 -7.22
N ARG A 111 10.66 -5.72 -8.15
CA ARG A 111 9.92 -6.92 -8.57
C ARG A 111 9.92 -8.03 -7.52
N VAL A 112 10.90 -8.03 -6.61
CA VAL A 112 11.04 -9.02 -5.53
C VAL A 112 10.71 -10.44 -6.00
N ILE A 113 11.39 -10.91 -7.06
CA ILE A 113 11.04 -12.15 -7.78
C ILE A 113 11.00 -13.37 -6.85
N GLY A 114 11.84 -13.40 -5.82
CA GLY A 114 11.82 -14.44 -4.79
C GLY A 114 10.47 -14.58 -4.09
N LYS A 115 9.69 -13.49 -3.99
CA LYS A 115 8.39 -13.41 -3.34
C LYS A 115 7.25 -13.68 -4.32
N VAL A 116 7.25 -12.96 -5.45
CA VAL A 116 6.19 -13.09 -6.47
C VAL A 116 6.14 -14.51 -7.06
N SER A 117 7.30 -15.16 -7.26
CA SER A 117 7.35 -16.54 -7.77
C SER A 117 6.76 -17.58 -6.81
N GLN A 118 6.58 -17.24 -5.54
CA GLN A 118 5.92 -18.07 -4.53
C GLN A 118 4.41 -17.78 -4.41
N GLY A 119 3.90 -16.77 -5.13
CA GLY A 119 2.50 -16.32 -5.05
C GLY A 119 2.25 -15.23 -4.00
N VAL A 120 3.29 -14.63 -3.43
CA VAL A 120 3.16 -13.50 -2.50
C VAL A 120 2.70 -12.25 -3.26
N THR A 121 1.64 -11.62 -2.78
CA THR A 121 1.13 -10.35 -3.31
C THR A 121 1.19 -9.21 -2.31
N THR A 122 1.44 -9.51 -1.03
CA THR A 122 1.53 -8.52 0.04
C THR A 122 2.62 -8.91 1.01
N GLU A 123 3.48 -7.96 1.36
CA GLU A 123 4.54 -8.10 2.36
C GLU A 123 4.27 -7.21 3.57
N ILE A 124 4.44 -7.79 4.75
CA ILE A 124 4.44 -7.07 6.02
C ILE A 124 5.86 -6.98 6.55
N LEU A 125 6.35 -5.75 6.64
CA LEU A 125 7.72 -5.42 7.00
C LEU A 125 7.86 -5.03 8.48
N GLY A 126 9.10 -4.77 8.84
CA GLY A 126 9.45 -3.99 10.02
C GLY A 126 9.83 -4.83 11.23
N GLU A 127 10.22 -6.10 11.10
CA GLU A 127 10.76 -6.84 12.24
C GLU A 127 11.96 -6.10 12.85
N SER A 128 11.85 -5.73 14.14
CA SER A 128 12.86 -5.00 14.93
C SER A 128 13.19 -3.56 14.49
N THR A 129 13.51 -3.36 13.21
CA THR A 129 14.04 -2.12 12.66
C THR A 129 13.30 -1.70 11.40
N THR A 130 13.16 -0.39 11.23
CA THR A 130 12.62 0.27 10.04
C THR A 130 13.53 1.41 9.58
N PRO A 131 13.62 1.69 8.26
CA PRO A 131 14.40 2.80 7.71
C PRO A 131 13.92 4.18 8.15
N GLY A 132 12.61 4.33 8.31
CA GLY A 132 11.96 5.52 8.87
C GLY A 132 11.25 5.20 10.19
N PRO A 133 11.08 6.16 11.10
CA PRO A 133 11.60 7.52 11.03
C PRO A 133 13.09 7.60 11.40
N SER A 134 13.79 8.62 10.91
CA SER A 134 15.24 8.82 11.12
C SER A 134 15.59 10.18 11.72
N ASN A 135 16.80 10.27 12.27
CA ASN A 135 17.46 11.48 12.75
C ASN A 135 18.98 11.26 12.71
N GLU A 136 19.77 12.21 13.22
CA GLU A 136 21.24 12.11 13.24
C GLU A 136 21.76 10.84 13.94
N ARG A 137 21.03 10.31 14.94
CA ARG A 137 21.41 9.06 15.62
C ARG A 137 21.15 7.82 14.78
N ILE A 138 20.10 7.83 13.95
CA ILE A 138 19.82 6.72 13.02
C ILE A 138 20.82 6.75 11.88
N ASP A 139 21.07 7.92 11.30
CA ASP A 139 22.01 8.06 10.19
C ASP A 139 23.43 7.61 10.57
N SER A 140 23.81 7.82 11.83
CA SER A 140 25.14 7.46 12.32
C SER A 140 25.36 5.95 12.46
N LEU A 141 24.28 5.15 12.43
CA LEU A 141 24.38 3.69 12.41
C LEU A 141 24.96 3.17 11.08
N TYR A 142 24.90 3.98 10.02
CA TYR A 142 25.37 3.65 8.66
C TYR A 142 26.66 4.40 8.31
N ASN A 143 27.59 4.49 9.25
CA ASN A 143 28.90 5.15 9.08
C ASN A 143 30.06 4.14 9.01
N GLY A 144 29.78 2.84 8.81
CA GLY A 144 30.77 1.75 8.86
C GLY A 144 31.76 1.70 7.69
N GLY A 145 31.57 2.54 6.67
CA GLY A 145 32.48 2.66 5.53
C GLY A 145 32.18 1.66 4.39
N ASP A 146 31.15 0.83 4.54
CA ASP A 146 30.63 -0.01 3.47
C ASP A 146 29.99 0.87 2.36
N PRO A 147 30.21 0.61 1.07
CA PRO A 147 29.47 1.27 -0.01
C PRO A 147 27.94 1.22 0.17
N ASP A 148 27.41 0.10 0.68
CA ASP A 148 25.98 -0.06 0.95
C ASP A 148 25.54 0.84 2.11
N ASP A 149 26.39 1.08 3.11
CA ASP A 149 26.12 2.04 4.20
C ASP A 149 25.95 3.46 3.65
N ALA A 150 26.72 3.86 2.63
CA ALA A 150 26.61 5.18 2.05
C ALA A 150 25.25 5.40 1.35
N LEU A 151 24.78 4.39 0.62
CA LEU A 151 23.46 4.41 -0.01
C LEU A 151 22.35 4.41 1.06
N MET A 152 22.44 3.53 2.04
CA MET A 152 21.48 3.46 3.15
C MET A 152 21.41 4.77 3.90
N ARG A 153 22.56 5.36 4.24
CA ARG A 153 22.65 6.67 4.92
C ARG A 153 21.98 7.78 4.11
N ALA A 154 22.16 7.78 2.78
CA ALA A 154 21.50 8.76 1.92
C ALA A 154 19.98 8.58 1.92
N GLN A 155 19.50 7.34 1.92
CA GLN A 155 18.07 7.01 1.95
C GLN A 155 17.44 7.37 3.29
N VAL A 156 17.98 6.90 4.42
CA VAL A 156 17.38 7.16 5.74
C VAL A 156 17.30 8.65 6.05
N LYS A 157 18.25 9.47 5.56
CA LYS A 157 18.18 10.93 5.70
C LYS A 157 16.93 11.57 5.12
N THR A 158 16.32 10.94 4.12
CA THR A 158 15.07 11.43 3.51
C THR A 158 13.85 11.18 4.40
N PHE A 159 13.95 10.27 5.39
CA PHE A 159 12.89 9.88 6.32
C PHE A 159 12.97 10.62 7.66
N ARG A 160 13.57 11.81 7.66
CA ARG A 160 13.63 12.71 8.82
C ARG A 160 12.32 13.48 8.99
N GLY A 161 12.13 14.03 10.19
CA GLY A 161 10.97 14.86 10.53
C GLY A 161 9.81 14.08 11.13
N ASP A 162 8.69 14.78 11.34
CA ASP A 162 7.56 14.24 12.10
C ASP A 162 6.84 13.09 11.38
N HIS A 163 6.82 13.11 10.04
CA HIS A 163 6.20 12.09 9.19
C HIS A 163 7.22 11.17 8.51
N GLY A 164 8.34 10.89 9.19
CA GLY A 164 9.44 10.11 8.63
C GLY A 164 9.02 8.68 8.26
N PHE A 165 8.12 8.06 9.04
CA PHE A 165 7.63 6.71 8.75
C PHE A 165 6.75 6.69 7.49
N GLY A 166 5.81 7.63 7.39
CA GLY A 166 4.94 7.77 6.23
C GLY A 166 5.71 8.13 4.96
N THR A 167 6.75 8.97 5.08
CA THR A 167 7.64 9.31 3.97
C THR A 167 8.38 8.07 3.44
N TRP A 168 8.80 7.17 4.32
CA TRP A 168 9.40 5.89 3.91
C TRP A 168 8.39 4.99 3.17
N LEU A 169 7.16 4.85 3.69
CA LEU A 169 6.12 4.09 3.00
C LEU A 169 5.81 4.67 1.61
N ALA A 170 5.67 5.99 1.51
CA ALA A 170 5.42 6.68 0.26
C ALA A 170 6.59 6.54 -0.74
N ALA A 171 7.84 6.52 -0.26
CA ALA A 171 8.99 6.29 -1.12
C ALA A 171 8.97 4.89 -1.74
N MET A 172 8.58 3.86 -0.98
CA MET A 172 8.38 2.51 -1.53
C MET A 172 7.23 2.47 -2.53
N GLU A 173 6.12 3.16 -2.27
CA GLU A 173 5.02 3.26 -3.23
C GLU A 173 5.47 3.91 -4.56
N GLN A 174 6.22 5.02 -4.48
CA GLN A 174 6.73 5.75 -5.64
C GLN A 174 7.78 4.97 -6.45
N HIS A 175 8.53 4.08 -5.79
CA HIS A 175 9.51 3.23 -6.46
C HIS A 175 8.88 2.27 -7.48
N GLY A 176 7.60 1.88 -7.27
CA GLY A 176 6.87 0.99 -8.17
C GLY A 176 7.20 -0.48 -7.90
N ASN A 177 6.50 -1.07 -6.93
CA ASN A 177 6.72 -2.44 -6.47
C ASN A 177 5.68 -3.43 -7.01
N SER A 178 6.08 -4.69 -7.16
CA SER A 178 5.17 -5.76 -7.63
C SER A 178 4.21 -6.30 -6.57
N VAL A 179 4.50 -6.04 -5.29
CA VAL A 179 3.69 -6.46 -4.15
C VAL A 179 3.13 -5.24 -3.42
N ASN A 180 2.01 -5.42 -2.73
CA ASN A 180 1.54 -4.48 -1.73
C ASN A 180 2.48 -4.51 -0.51
N VAL A 181 2.59 -3.40 0.20
CA VAL A 181 3.47 -3.29 1.36
C VAL A 181 2.73 -2.69 2.54
N GLY A 182 2.86 -3.32 3.70
CA GLY A 182 2.54 -2.75 5.00
C GLY A 182 3.71 -2.91 5.96
N SER A 183 3.74 -2.19 7.08
CA SER A 183 4.83 -2.33 8.05
C SER A 183 4.39 -2.07 9.48
N TYR A 184 5.02 -2.80 10.39
CA TYR A 184 5.14 -2.39 11.78
C TYR A 184 6.24 -1.34 11.94
N LEU A 185 6.19 -0.57 13.02
CA LEU A 185 7.30 0.27 13.46
C LEU A 185 8.28 -0.58 14.28
N GLY A 186 9.54 -0.61 13.85
CA GLY A 186 10.59 -1.33 14.55
C GLY A 186 10.97 -0.68 15.88
N ALA A 187 10.78 -1.37 17.00
CA ALA A 187 11.12 -0.86 18.33
C ALA A 187 12.62 -0.57 18.51
N SER A 188 13.50 -1.29 17.82
CA SER A 188 14.94 -1.02 17.83
C SER A 188 15.26 0.31 17.14
N THR A 189 14.53 0.65 16.06
CA THR A 189 14.62 1.99 15.45
C THR A 189 14.13 3.06 16.43
N VAL A 190 13.00 2.84 17.11
CA VAL A 190 12.47 3.78 18.11
C VAL A 190 13.48 4.04 19.24
N ARG A 191 14.09 2.99 19.77
CA ARG A 191 15.13 3.09 20.80
C ARG A 191 16.36 3.82 20.27
N ALA A 192 16.88 3.43 19.11
CA ALA A 192 18.03 4.09 18.51
C ALA A 192 17.78 5.56 18.19
N TYR A 193 16.57 5.93 17.80
CA TYR A 193 16.16 7.31 17.55
C TYR A 193 16.32 8.16 18.82
N ALA A 194 15.91 7.63 19.98
CA ALA A 194 15.94 8.35 21.25
C ALA A 194 17.33 8.36 21.92
N MET A 195 18.07 7.25 21.84
CA MET A 195 19.31 7.06 22.63
C MET A 195 20.47 6.39 21.88
N GLY A 196 20.35 6.14 20.58
CA GLY A 196 21.36 5.41 19.80
C GLY A 196 21.53 3.97 20.26
N GLN A 197 22.76 3.44 20.20
CA GLN A 197 23.09 2.08 20.64
C GLN A 197 23.36 1.97 22.16
N ALA A 198 22.94 2.98 22.94
CA ALA A 198 23.21 3.00 24.38
C ALA A 198 22.54 1.81 25.10
N GLN A 199 23.35 1.15 25.93
CA GLN A 199 22.89 0.11 26.84
C GLN A 199 22.23 0.71 28.08
N GLY A 200 21.45 -0.13 28.79
CA GLY A 200 20.82 0.24 30.05
C GLY A 200 19.47 0.94 29.89
N ASP A 201 18.97 1.45 31.01
CA ASP A 201 17.62 2.00 31.09
C ASP A 201 17.45 3.28 30.27
N ALA A 202 16.32 3.40 29.58
CA ALA A 202 15.95 4.64 28.93
C ALA A 202 15.58 5.71 29.99
N PRO A 203 16.27 6.87 30.02
CA PRO A 203 15.87 7.98 30.88
C PRO A 203 14.50 8.53 30.47
N ALA A 204 13.83 9.27 31.37
CA ALA A 204 12.47 9.78 31.15
C ALA A 204 12.33 10.56 29.82
N ALA A 205 13.28 11.44 29.51
CA ALA A 205 13.27 12.20 28.26
C ALA A 205 13.42 11.32 26.99
N ALA A 206 14.16 10.21 27.08
CA ALA A 206 14.25 9.24 25.99
C ALA A 206 12.93 8.48 25.83
N LEU A 207 12.29 8.05 26.93
CA LEU A 207 10.95 7.45 26.88
C LEU A 207 9.91 8.41 26.31
N ASP A 208 9.95 9.69 26.65
CA ASP A 208 9.08 10.72 26.04
C ASP A 208 9.28 10.80 24.53
N THR A 209 10.54 10.81 24.09
CA THR A 209 10.91 10.81 22.67
C THR A 209 10.36 9.57 21.97
N MET A 210 10.58 8.38 22.55
CA MET A 210 10.11 7.12 21.98
C MET A 210 8.58 7.06 21.87
N ARG A 211 7.85 7.51 22.90
CA ARG A 211 6.38 7.61 22.87
C ARG A 211 5.90 8.55 21.77
N GLY A 212 6.58 9.69 21.59
CA GLY A 212 6.30 10.63 20.50
C GLY A 212 6.50 10.01 19.12
N VAL A 213 7.63 9.31 18.92
CA VAL A 213 7.93 8.59 17.66
C VAL A 213 6.85 7.56 17.34
N VAL A 214 6.47 6.73 18.33
CA VAL A 214 5.40 5.73 18.15
C VAL A 214 4.09 6.40 17.70
N ARG A 215 3.63 7.45 18.39
CA ARG A 215 2.36 8.12 18.03
C ARG A 215 2.36 8.71 16.62
N ARG A 216 3.49 9.26 16.18
CA ARG A 216 3.61 9.81 14.82
C ARG A 216 3.61 8.70 13.78
N ALA A 217 4.38 7.63 13.98
CA ALA A 217 4.38 6.48 13.08
C ALA A 217 3.01 5.78 12.99
N MET A 218 2.26 5.70 14.10
CA MET A 218 0.88 5.20 14.05
C MET A 218 -0.03 6.11 13.22
N THR A 219 0.11 7.44 13.34
CA THR A 219 -0.59 8.41 12.48
C THR A 219 -0.20 8.25 11.00
N ASP A 220 1.05 7.89 10.74
CA ASP A 220 1.60 7.65 9.40
C ASP A 220 1.15 6.31 8.78
N GLY A 221 0.43 5.46 9.53
CA GLY A 221 -0.11 4.19 9.02
C GLY A 221 0.63 2.93 9.47
N ALA A 222 1.51 2.99 10.47
CA ALA A 222 2.09 1.78 11.07
C ALA A 222 1.00 0.86 11.63
N PHE A 223 1.14 -0.45 11.41
CA PHE A 223 0.20 -1.46 11.97
C PHE A 223 0.33 -1.64 13.48
N GLY A 224 1.43 -1.15 14.06
CA GLY A 224 1.76 -1.27 15.46
C GLY A 224 3.25 -1.28 15.68
N ILE A 225 3.70 -1.96 16.73
CA ILE A 225 5.12 -2.07 17.10
C ILE A 225 5.57 -3.52 16.95
N SER A 226 6.75 -3.69 16.39
CA SER A 226 7.47 -4.96 16.32
C SER A 226 8.75 -4.89 17.15
N THR A 227 9.17 -6.01 17.72
CA THR A 227 10.44 -6.13 18.44
C THR A 227 11.24 -7.32 17.92
N ALA A 228 12.57 -7.24 18.03
CA ALA A 228 13.41 -8.42 18.16
C ALA A 228 14.27 -8.27 19.41
N LEU A 229 13.92 -9.02 20.46
CA LEU A 229 14.48 -8.85 21.80
C LEU A 229 15.79 -9.62 22.00
N ILE A 230 16.24 -10.35 20.99
CA ILE A 230 17.52 -11.06 20.98
C ILE A 230 18.68 -10.19 20.48
N TYR A 231 18.40 -9.18 19.63
CA TYR A 231 19.43 -8.35 18.99
C TYR A 231 19.54 -6.93 19.59
N PRO A 232 20.73 -6.35 19.73
CA PRO A 232 20.90 -4.93 20.04
C PRO A 232 20.28 -4.00 18.98
N PRO A 233 19.78 -2.81 19.38
CA PRO A 233 19.62 -2.34 20.75
C PRO A 233 18.35 -2.89 21.44
N GLY A 234 17.52 -3.67 20.74
CA GLY A 234 16.28 -4.25 21.28
C GLY A 234 16.50 -5.19 22.47
N SER A 235 17.63 -5.90 22.51
CA SER A 235 17.99 -6.78 23.64
C SER A 235 18.21 -6.03 24.95
N TYR A 236 18.55 -4.75 24.91
CA TYR A 236 18.70 -3.90 26.09
C TYR A 236 17.35 -3.40 26.65
N ALA A 237 16.28 -3.48 25.87
CA ALA A 237 14.97 -2.97 26.28
C ALA A 237 14.38 -3.82 27.40
N LEU A 238 13.91 -3.16 28.46
CA LEU A 238 13.19 -3.80 29.57
C LEU A 238 11.68 -3.84 29.31
N THR A 239 10.99 -4.76 29.96
CA THR A 239 9.52 -4.90 29.84
C THR A 239 8.77 -3.59 30.11
N ARG A 240 9.25 -2.75 31.04
CA ARG A 240 8.64 -1.44 31.32
C ARG A 240 8.75 -0.46 30.15
N GLU A 241 9.86 -0.49 29.41
CA GLU A 241 10.03 0.33 28.20
C GLU A 241 9.06 -0.14 27.12
N LEU A 242 9.02 -1.45 26.87
CA LEU A 242 8.10 -2.06 25.90
C LEU A 242 6.63 -1.74 26.23
N THR A 243 6.28 -1.74 27.53
CA THR A 243 4.96 -1.36 28.03
C THR A 243 4.62 0.10 27.70
N GLU A 244 5.58 1.02 27.86
CA GLU A 244 5.36 2.44 27.52
C GLU A 244 5.19 2.66 26.02
N LEU A 245 5.91 1.90 25.18
CA LEU A 245 5.71 1.94 23.73
C LEU A 245 4.31 1.40 23.36
N ALA A 246 3.91 0.27 23.94
CA ALA A 246 2.59 -0.32 23.71
C ALA A 246 1.45 0.62 24.14
N LYS A 247 1.59 1.32 25.27
CA LYS A 247 0.63 2.36 25.71
C LYS A 247 0.54 3.52 24.73
N ALA A 248 1.66 3.94 24.13
CA ALA A 248 1.65 5.00 23.13
C ALA A 248 0.97 4.59 21.83
N MET A 249 1.05 3.31 21.46
CA MET A 249 0.38 2.71 20.31
C MET A 249 -1.11 2.44 20.53
N ALA A 250 -1.52 2.08 21.75
CA ALA A 250 -2.87 1.59 22.05
C ALA A 250 -4.04 2.48 21.56
N PRO A 251 -3.99 3.83 21.63
CA PRO A 251 -5.07 4.69 21.12
C PRO A 251 -5.35 4.55 19.61
N PHE A 252 -4.41 3.94 18.86
CA PHE A 252 -4.49 3.73 17.42
C PHE A 252 -4.89 2.30 17.05
N HIS A 253 -5.25 1.46 18.03
CA HIS A 253 -5.60 0.05 17.85
C HIS A 253 -4.51 -0.80 17.16
N GLY A 254 -3.24 -0.37 17.27
CA GLY A 254 -2.11 -1.12 16.74
C GLY A 254 -1.88 -2.43 17.49
N THR A 255 -1.17 -3.35 16.85
CA THR A 255 -0.82 -4.65 17.43
C THR A 255 0.66 -4.75 17.75
N TYR A 256 1.02 -5.64 18.67
CA TYR A 256 2.40 -5.88 19.06
C TYR A 256 2.84 -7.26 18.58
N ILE A 257 3.94 -7.29 17.82
CA ILE A 257 4.59 -8.53 17.39
C ILE A 257 6.01 -8.61 17.95
N SER A 258 6.52 -9.82 18.15
CA SER A 258 7.83 -10.02 18.76
C SER A 258 8.54 -11.21 18.15
N HIS A 259 9.74 -10.96 17.67
CA HIS A 259 10.82 -11.93 17.75
C HIS A 259 11.29 -11.92 19.21
N ILE A 260 11.00 -13.03 19.90
CA ILE A 260 11.13 -13.15 21.35
C ILE A 260 12.58 -13.09 21.82
N ARG A 261 12.78 -12.98 23.14
CA ARG A 261 14.10 -12.71 23.72
C ARG A 261 15.11 -13.87 23.56
N GLY A 262 14.63 -15.09 23.40
CA GLY A 262 15.43 -16.28 23.17
C GLY A 262 14.60 -17.36 22.48
N GLU A 263 15.26 -18.18 21.67
CA GLU A 263 14.65 -19.19 20.80
C GLU A 263 15.26 -20.58 21.00
N GLU A 264 15.85 -20.81 22.19
CA GLU A 264 16.42 -22.09 22.61
C GLU A 264 15.41 -22.99 23.33
#